data_AF-A0A929BRR6-F1
#
_entry.id   AF-A0A929BRR6-F1
#
_cell.length_a   1.000
_cell.length_b   1.000
_cell.length_c   1.000
_cell.angle_alpha   90.00
_cell.angle_beta   90.00
_cell.angle_gamma   90.00
#
_symmetry.space_group_name_H-M   'P 1'
#
loop_
_entity.id
_entity.type
_entity.pdbx_description
1 polymer ?
#
loop_
_entity_poly.entity_id
_entity_poly.type
_entity_poly.pdbx_seq_one_letter_code
_entity_poly.pdbx_strand_id
1 'polypeptide(L)'
;MINKEHLMQSDFIWMDGELVPFAEAKVHIISPTLHYGVGVFEGIRSYQTPQGPAIFRLLDHLERFLESIHILGVRDYPYSADQTRQAIHQTILVNGFGECYIRPLMYLDGPLGLNLDFATPKLAIATWEWGPYLGEEAQKTGIHMMVSSLTRLHPNINMTKSKVTGNYANSLMVKTLALRSGYDEAVILDPSGFVAECTGENIFVVRDGVIYTPPRASILEGITRDTVMTLAADLGIPVVEEMISRDQLYIADEVFITGTAAEIVAARMI
;
A
#
# COMPACT_ATOMS: atom_id res chain seq x y z
N MET A 1 -8.87 -4.13 21.00
CA MET A 1 -7.50 -4.60 21.32
C MET A 1 -7.08 -5.53 20.19
N ILE A 2 -6.09 -5.15 19.37
CA ILE A 2 -5.56 -6.04 18.33
C ILE A 2 -4.88 -7.20 19.04
N ASN A 3 -5.36 -8.43 18.80
CA ASN A 3 -4.81 -9.63 19.39
C ASN A 3 -3.36 -9.80 18.89
N LYS A 4 -2.37 -9.56 19.76
CA LYS A 4 -0.95 -9.47 19.39
C LYS A 4 -0.31 -10.83 19.06
N GLU A 5 -1.03 -11.93 19.27
CA GLU A 5 -0.46 -13.29 19.26
C GLU A 5 -0.52 -14.00 17.90
N HIS A 6 -1.16 -13.42 16.87
CA HIS A 6 -1.28 -14.02 15.52
C HIS A 6 -0.68 -13.12 14.43
N LEU A 7 0.51 -12.57 14.68
CA LEU A 7 1.19 -11.65 13.76
C LEU A 7 1.69 -12.38 12.51
N MET A 8 1.08 -12.12 11.35
CA MET A 8 1.68 -12.25 10.00
C MET A 8 2.63 -13.45 9.84
N GLN A 9 2.16 -14.65 10.18
CA GLN A 9 3.00 -15.85 10.14
C GLN A 9 2.90 -16.56 8.79
N SER A 10 4.03 -17.11 8.36
CA SER A 10 4.17 -18.06 7.26
C SER A 10 5.03 -19.21 7.77
N ASP A 11 4.99 -20.36 7.12
CA ASP A 11 5.99 -21.43 7.33
C ASP A 11 7.29 -21.11 6.58
N PHE A 12 7.16 -20.57 5.37
CA PHE A 12 8.27 -20.23 4.47
C PHE A 12 8.15 -18.83 3.90
N ILE A 13 9.31 -18.20 3.67
CA ILE A 13 9.47 -16.96 2.92
C ILE A 13 10.33 -17.27 1.70
N TRP A 14 9.95 -16.74 0.54
CA TRP A 14 10.84 -16.77 -0.61
C TRP A 14 11.84 -15.62 -0.49
N MET A 15 13.14 -15.91 -0.55
CA MET A 15 14.20 -14.94 -0.36
C MET A 15 15.34 -15.24 -1.35
N ASP A 16 15.58 -14.30 -2.24
CA ASP A 16 16.71 -14.30 -3.18
C ASP A 16 16.89 -15.59 -4.02
N GLY A 17 15.78 -16.20 -4.43
CA GLY A 17 15.76 -17.41 -5.27
C GLY A 17 15.40 -18.70 -4.54
N GLU A 18 15.34 -18.68 -3.20
CA GLU A 18 15.13 -19.87 -2.38
C GLU A 18 13.94 -19.71 -1.43
N LEU A 19 13.30 -20.82 -1.08
CA LEU A 19 12.33 -20.86 0.03
C LEU A 19 13.10 -21.15 1.32
N VAL A 20 13.06 -20.21 2.25
CA VAL A 20 13.68 -20.34 3.57
C VAL A 20 12.61 -20.47 4.64
N PRO A 21 12.84 -21.23 5.73
CA PRO A 21 11.94 -21.23 6.87
C PRO A 21 11.72 -19.80 7.38
N PHE A 22 10.50 -19.47 7.80
CA PHE A 22 10.14 -18.12 8.25
C PHE A 22 11.09 -17.55 9.33
N ALA A 23 11.51 -18.40 10.28
CA ALA A 23 12.44 -18.00 11.35
C ALA A 23 13.88 -17.75 10.86
N GLU A 24 14.22 -18.15 9.64
CA GLU A 24 15.55 -18.01 9.02
C GLU A 24 15.63 -16.86 8.02
N ALA A 25 14.48 -16.27 7.63
CA ALA A 25 14.42 -15.08 6.78
C ALA A 25 14.98 -13.85 7.53
N LYS A 26 16.30 -13.68 7.48
CA LYS A 26 17.04 -12.67 8.24
C LYS A 26 17.86 -11.78 7.31
N VAL A 27 17.90 -10.50 7.65
CA VAL A 27 18.82 -9.51 7.07
C VAL A 27 19.75 -8.98 8.17
N HIS A 28 20.96 -8.58 7.80
CA HIS A 28 21.88 -8.00 8.78
C HIS A 28 21.36 -6.65 9.27
N ILE A 29 21.50 -6.36 10.57
CA ILE A 29 21.00 -5.11 11.18
C ILE A 29 21.62 -3.85 10.59
N ILE A 30 22.77 -3.97 9.91
CA ILE A 30 23.50 -2.87 9.24
C ILE A 30 23.12 -2.76 7.75
N SER A 31 21.98 -3.31 7.32
CA SER A 31 21.47 -3.15 5.94
C SER A 31 21.10 -1.68 5.64
N PRO A 32 21.47 -1.14 4.46
CA PRO A 32 21.11 0.22 4.05
C PRO A 32 19.60 0.48 4.08
N THR A 33 18.76 -0.50 3.73
CA THR A 33 17.29 -0.34 3.77
C THR A 33 16.78 -0.08 5.18
N LEU A 34 17.37 -0.73 6.19
CA LEU A 34 16.98 -0.55 7.59
C LEU A 34 17.39 0.82 8.14
N HIS A 35 18.51 1.38 7.68
CA HIS A 35 19.05 2.65 8.19
C HIS A 35 18.62 3.87 7.40
N TYR A 36 18.42 3.73 6.08
CA TYR A 36 18.15 4.84 5.17
C TYR A 36 16.78 4.77 4.49
N GLY A 37 15.97 3.73 4.77
CA GLY A 37 14.61 3.62 4.25
C GLY A 37 14.54 3.40 2.74
N VAL A 38 15.62 2.94 2.13
CA VAL A 38 15.70 2.66 0.69
C VAL A 38 15.31 1.21 0.42
N GLY A 39 14.03 0.99 0.16
CA GLY A 39 13.48 -0.29 -0.27
C GLY A 39 12.14 -0.06 -0.95
N VAL A 40 11.71 -1.00 -1.79
CA VAL A 40 10.43 -0.92 -2.53
C VAL A 40 9.60 -2.12 -2.15
N PHE A 41 8.30 -1.93 -1.93
CA PHE A 41 7.43 -3.04 -1.60
C PHE A 41 6.09 -2.97 -2.31
N GLU A 42 5.42 -4.12 -2.36
CA GLU A 42 4.02 -4.19 -2.77
C GLU A 42 3.11 -4.75 -1.70
N GLY A 43 1.83 -4.47 -1.85
CA GLY A 43 0.78 -5.05 -1.05
C GLY A 43 -0.25 -5.62 -1.97
N ILE A 44 -0.34 -6.94 -2.04
CA ILE A 44 -1.18 -7.67 -3.00
C ILE A 44 -2.09 -8.61 -2.21
N ARG A 45 -3.29 -8.90 -2.73
CA ARG A 45 -4.22 -9.87 -2.13
C ARG A 45 -4.54 -11.01 -3.08
N SER A 46 -4.56 -12.21 -2.51
CA SER A 46 -5.22 -13.39 -3.07
C SER A 46 -6.57 -13.55 -2.39
N TYR A 47 -7.61 -13.81 -3.18
CA TYR A 47 -8.97 -14.02 -2.72
C TYR A 47 -9.45 -15.42 -3.08
N GLN A 48 -10.28 -16.01 -2.22
CA GLN A 48 -11.01 -17.21 -2.59
C GLN A 48 -12.09 -16.85 -3.63
N THR A 49 -12.09 -17.56 -4.77
CA THR A 49 -13.13 -17.40 -5.80
C THR A 49 -13.87 -18.72 -6.03
N PRO A 50 -14.98 -18.72 -6.78
CA PRO A 50 -15.65 -19.96 -7.20
C PRO A 50 -14.76 -20.91 -8.03
N GLN A 51 -13.71 -20.41 -8.67
CA GLN A 51 -12.75 -21.22 -9.45
C GLN A 51 -11.48 -21.59 -8.67
N GLY A 52 -11.40 -21.21 -7.38
CA GLY A 52 -10.21 -21.38 -6.55
C GLY A 52 -9.55 -20.04 -6.17
N PRO A 53 -8.46 -20.05 -5.40
CA PRO A 53 -7.72 -18.85 -5.06
C PRO A 53 -7.21 -18.09 -6.29
N ALA A 54 -7.38 -16.77 -6.31
CA ALA A 54 -6.91 -15.91 -7.39
C ALA A 54 -6.29 -14.61 -6.85
N ILE A 55 -5.17 -14.21 -7.44
CA ILE A 55 -4.45 -12.99 -7.05
C ILE A 55 -5.01 -11.83 -7.88
N PHE A 56 -5.54 -10.82 -7.19
CA PHE A 56 -6.18 -9.69 -7.85
C PHE A 56 -5.13 -8.74 -8.45
N ARG A 57 -5.25 -8.46 -9.76
CA ARG A 57 -4.41 -7.50 -10.50
C ARG A 57 -2.90 -7.69 -10.30
N LEU A 58 -2.45 -8.95 -10.28
CA LEU A 58 -1.05 -9.28 -10.00
C LEU A 58 -0.08 -8.60 -10.95
N LEU A 59 -0.38 -8.56 -12.26
CA LEU A 59 0.51 -7.93 -13.23
C LEU A 59 0.68 -6.43 -12.96
N ASP A 60 -0.41 -5.70 -12.72
CA ASP A 60 -0.37 -4.27 -12.40
C ASP A 60 0.48 -3.99 -11.15
N HIS A 61 0.37 -4.84 -10.12
CA HIS A 61 1.19 -4.73 -8.91
C HIS A 61 2.68 -4.95 -9.21
N LEU A 62 3.02 -5.94 -10.03
CA LEU A 62 4.41 -6.26 -10.38
C LEU A 62 5.03 -5.19 -11.30
N GLU A 63 4.25 -4.64 -12.22
CA GLU A 63 4.68 -3.50 -13.04
C GLU A 63 5.00 -2.29 -12.16
N ARG A 64 4.07 -1.89 -11.27
CA ARG A 64 4.32 -0.78 -10.33
C ARG A 64 5.50 -1.05 -9.38
N PHE A 65 5.71 -2.30 -8.99
CA PHE A 65 6.86 -2.71 -8.18
C PHE A 65 8.18 -2.45 -8.93
N LEU A 66 8.28 -2.86 -10.19
CA LEU A 66 9.46 -2.61 -11.03
C LEU A 66 9.64 -1.13 -11.37
N GLU A 67 8.55 -0.41 -11.65
CA GLU A 67 8.57 1.04 -11.85
C GLU A 67 9.07 1.77 -10.60
N SER A 68 8.63 1.34 -9.41
CA SER A 68 9.09 1.90 -8.14
C SER A 68 10.60 1.71 -7.95
N ILE A 69 11.14 0.54 -8.34
CA ILE A 69 12.59 0.25 -8.35
C ILE A 69 13.31 1.15 -9.36
N HIS A 70 12.74 1.31 -10.55
CA HIS A 70 13.29 2.16 -11.61
C HIS A 70 13.34 3.64 -11.19
N ILE A 71 12.28 4.16 -10.56
CA ILE A 71 12.19 5.54 -10.07
C ILE A 71 13.26 5.81 -8.99
N LEU A 72 13.60 4.82 -8.16
CA LEU A 72 14.71 4.96 -7.22
C LEU A 72 16.08 4.99 -7.89
N GLY A 73 16.19 4.60 -9.17
CA GLY A 73 17.45 4.55 -9.90
C GLY A 73 18.28 3.30 -9.63
N VAL A 74 17.68 2.22 -9.12
CA VAL A 74 18.36 0.93 -8.92
C VAL A 74 18.61 0.27 -10.28
N ARG A 75 19.87 -0.09 -10.58
CA ARG A 75 20.27 -0.60 -11.90
C ARG A 75 20.27 -2.12 -12.03
N ASP A 76 20.77 -2.82 -11.02
CA ASP A 76 21.08 -4.25 -11.11
C ASP A 76 20.04 -5.13 -10.39
N TYR A 77 18.75 -4.81 -10.53
CA TYR A 77 17.69 -5.63 -9.96
C TYR A 77 17.56 -6.97 -10.74
N PRO A 78 17.70 -8.14 -10.08
CA PRO A 78 17.94 -9.39 -10.80
C PRO A 78 16.67 -10.14 -11.23
N TYR A 79 15.48 -9.64 -10.93
CA TYR A 79 14.22 -10.35 -11.19
C TYR A 79 13.31 -9.59 -12.16
N SER A 80 12.74 -10.30 -13.12
CA SER A 80 11.66 -9.79 -13.98
C SER A 80 10.29 -9.95 -13.29
N ALA A 81 9.26 -9.27 -13.82
CA ALA A 81 7.89 -9.44 -13.33
C ALA A 81 7.44 -10.91 -13.38
N ASP A 82 7.83 -11.65 -14.42
CA ASP A 82 7.46 -13.06 -14.53
C ASP A 82 8.16 -13.93 -13.46
N GLN A 83 9.44 -13.66 -13.17
CA GLN A 83 10.16 -14.36 -12.11
C GLN A 83 9.58 -14.03 -10.73
N THR A 84 9.25 -12.76 -10.46
CA THR A 84 8.59 -12.36 -9.21
C THR A 84 7.20 -12.98 -9.10
N ARG A 85 6.44 -13.08 -10.19
CA ARG A 85 5.14 -13.78 -10.25
C ARG A 85 5.29 -15.25 -9.87
N GLN A 86 6.24 -15.96 -10.48
CA GLN A 86 6.48 -17.37 -10.18
C GLN A 86 6.87 -17.57 -8.71
N ALA A 87 7.74 -16.70 -8.18
CA ALA A 87 8.13 -16.71 -6.78
C ALA A 87 6.92 -16.49 -5.85
N ILE A 88 6.03 -15.53 -6.15
CA ILE A 88 4.80 -15.31 -5.38
C ILE A 88 3.93 -16.58 -5.36
N HIS A 89 3.68 -17.20 -6.52
CA HIS A 89 2.89 -18.42 -6.59
C HIS A 89 3.53 -19.56 -5.80
N GLN A 90 4.85 -19.70 -5.88
CA GLN A 90 5.60 -20.69 -5.12
C GLN A 90 5.47 -20.48 -3.61
N THR A 91 5.59 -19.23 -3.14
CA THR A 91 5.43 -18.88 -1.72
C THR A 91 4.02 -19.19 -1.21
N ILE A 92 2.97 -18.86 -1.98
CA ILE A 92 1.59 -19.15 -1.58
C ILE A 92 1.37 -20.67 -1.50
N LEU A 93 1.84 -21.40 -2.51
CA LEU A 93 1.65 -22.85 -2.61
C LEU A 93 2.30 -23.60 -1.43
N VAL A 94 3.56 -23.29 -1.11
CA VAL A 94 4.28 -23.99 -0.03
C VAL A 94 3.68 -23.71 1.35
N ASN A 95 3.11 -22.52 1.55
CA ASN A 95 2.44 -22.15 2.79
C ASN A 95 0.96 -22.62 2.84
N GLY A 96 0.43 -23.18 1.75
CA GLY A 96 -0.93 -23.70 1.71
C GLY A 96 -2.04 -22.64 1.81
N PHE A 97 -1.75 -21.38 1.52
CA PHE A 97 -2.74 -20.30 1.63
C PHE A 97 -3.66 -20.24 0.41
N GLY A 98 -4.97 -20.06 0.66
CA GLY A 98 -5.95 -19.69 -0.36
C GLY A 98 -6.13 -18.18 -0.43
N GLU A 99 -6.81 -17.63 0.58
CA GLU A 99 -6.93 -16.20 0.80
C GLU A 99 -5.75 -15.70 1.64
N CYS A 100 -4.99 -14.73 1.12
CA CYS A 100 -3.85 -14.18 1.83
C CYS A 100 -3.45 -12.80 1.33
N TYR A 101 -2.66 -12.13 2.15
CA TYR A 101 -1.92 -10.95 1.77
C TYR A 101 -0.49 -11.34 1.38
N ILE A 102 0.02 -10.72 0.33
CA ILE A 102 1.33 -10.99 -0.26
C ILE A 102 2.16 -9.70 -0.20
N ARG A 103 3.41 -9.82 0.25
CA ARG A 103 4.34 -8.70 0.46
C ARG A 103 5.67 -8.99 -0.22
N PRO A 104 5.81 -8.65 -1.51
CA PRO A 104 7.12 -8.51 -2.14
C PRO A 104 7.84 -7.28 -1.55
N LEU A 105 9.11 -7.43 -1.23
CA LEU A 105 9.98 -6.38 -0.71
C LEU A 105 11.35 -6.48 -1.39
N MET A 106 11.68 -5.48 -2.19
CA MET A 106 13.06 -5.21 -2.58
C MET A 106 13.77 -4.45 -1.47
N TYR A 107 14.93 -4.95 -1.05
CA TYR A 107 15.80 -4.32 -0.07
C TYR A 107 17.25 -4.33 -0.57
N LEU A 108 18.11 -3.53 0.05
CA LEU A 108 19.52 -3.42 -0.28
C LEU A 108 20.36 -4.20 0.74
N ASP A 109 21.26 -5.04 0.23
CA ASP A 109 22.27 -5.76 1.00
C ASP A 109 23.68 -5.25 0.65
N GLY A 110 24.47 -4.89 1.65
CA GLY A 110 25.77 -4.27 1.45
C GLY A 110 26.18 -3.28 2.55
N PRO A 111 27.32 -2.59 2.38
CA PRO A 111 27.80 -1.59 3.34
C PRO A 111 26.90 -0.35 3.39
N LEU A 112 26.94 0.35 4.52
CA LEU A 112 26.31 1.66 4.63
C LEU A 112 27.03 2.68 3.75
N GLY A 113 26.25 3.48 3.04
CA GLY A 113 26.71 4.63 2.26
C GLY A 113 25.53 5.34 1.60
N LEU A 114 25.71 6.61 1.24
CA LEU A 114 24.69 7.42 0.57
C LEU A 114 24.81 7.33 -0.96
N ASN A 115 25.04 6.12 -1.46
CA ASN A 115 25.06 5.81 -2.88
C ASN A 115 24.48 4.40 -3.08
N LEU A 116 23.46 4.29 -3.95
CA LEU A 116 22.75 3.04 -4.22
C LEU A 116 23.67 1.97 -4.82
N ASP A 117 24.67 2.38 -5.60
CA ASP A 117 25.58 1.48 -6.31
C ASP A 117 26.58 0.77 -5.36
N PHE A 118 26.59 1.11 -4.07
CA PHE A 118 27.42 0.42 -3.07
C PHE A 118 26.75 -0.83 -2.48
N ALA A 119 25.48 -1.05 -2.76
CA ALA A 119 24.72 -2.18 -2.25
C ALA A 119 24.04 -2.95 -3.38
N THR A 120 23.75 -4.23 -3.14
CA THR A 120 23.09 -5.11 -4.10
C THR A 120 21.59 -5.17 -3.78
N PRO A 121 20.69 -4.97 -4.75
CA PRO A 121 19.27 -5.15 -4.52
C PRO A 121 18.93 -6.64 -4.40
N LYS A 122 18.09 -6.95 -3.43
CA LYS A 122 17.62 -8.28 -3.03
C LYS A 122 16.10 -8.30 -2.99
N LEU A 123 15.49 -9.49 -3.04
CA LEU A 123 14.03 -9.65 -2.99
C LEU A 123 13.64 -10.68 -1.93
N ALA A 124 12.69 -10.29 -1.08
CA ALA A 124 11.94 -11.21 -0.22
C ALA A 124 10.44 -11.14 -0.55
N ILE A 125 9.75 -12.28 -0.49
CA ILE A 125 8.30 -12.37 -0.65
C ILE A 125 7.75 -13.18 0.52
N ALA A 126 6.94 -12.50 1.35
CA ALA A 126 6.21 -13.12 2.45
C ALA A 126 4.71 -13.13 2.15
N THR A 127 3.99 -14.10 2.72
CA THR A 127 2.54 -14.27 2.56
C THR A 127 1.89 -14.67 3.87
N TRP A 128 0.73 -14.12 4.22
CA TRP A 128 0.03 -14.50 5.45
C TRP A 128 -1.47 -14.25 5.33
N GLU A 129 -2.28 -14.92 6.13
CA GLU A 129 -3.71 -14.61 6.25
C GLU A 129 -3.90 -13.23 6.90
N TRP A 130 -4.70 -12.38 6.27
CA TRP A 130 -4.96 -11.04 6.79
C TRP A 130 -6.43 -10.67 6.61
N GLY A 131 -7.16 -10.55 7.72
CA GLY A 131 -8.51 -10.01 7.73
C GLY A 131 -8.58 -8.52 7.34
N PRO A 132 -9.78 -7.90 7.40
CA PRO A 132 -9.97 -6.50 7.01
C PRO A 132 -9.04 -5.54 7.77
N TYR A 133 -8.31 -4.68 7.06
CA TYR A 133 -7.27 -3.83 7.64
C TYR A 133 -7.78 -2.86 8.72
N LEU A 134 -8.96 -2.27 8.50
CA LEU A 134 -9.62 -1.36 9.44
C LEU A 134 -10.62 -2.07 10.37
N GLY A 135 -10.64 -3.41 10.33
CA GLY A 135 -11.58 -4.25 11.09
C GLY A 135 -12.89 -4.50 10.35
N GLU A 136 -13.56 -5.59 10.70
CA GLU A 136 -14.83 -5.98 10.08
C GLU A 136 -15.97 -4.96 10.30
N GLU A 137 -15.94 -4.24 11.41
CA GLU A 137 -16.97 -3.25 11.73
C GLU A 137 -16.85 -1.99 10.87
N ALA A 138 -15.63 -1.61 10.49
CA ALA A 138 -15.37 -0.52 9.55
C ALA A 138 -16.00 -0.80 8.17
N GLN A 139 -15.94 -2.05 7.69
CA GLN A 139 -16.58 -2.45 6.42
C GLN A 139 -18.11 -2.31 6.45
N LYS A 140 -18.73 -2.46 7.62
CA LYS A 140 -20.19 -2.43 7.77
C LYS A 140 -20.73 -1.04 8.07
N THR A 141 -20.01 -0.27 8.88
CA THR A 141 -20.53 0.95 9.50
C THR A 141 -19.73 2.20 9.15
N GLY A 142 -18.65 2.05 8.39
CA GLY A 142 -17.72 3.12 8.05
C GLY A 142 -16.84 3.58 9.22
N ILE A 143 -15.82 4.36 8.90
CA ILE A 143 -14.80 4.82 9.83
C ILE A 143 -14.98 6.29 10.22
N HIS A 144 -14.42 6.66 11.37
CA HIS A 144 -14.21 8.04 11.78
C HIS A 144 -12.80 8.49 11.43
N MET A 145 -12.69 9.57 10.66
CA MET A 145 -11.42 10.12 10.24
C MET A 145 -11.19 11.49 10.89
N MET A 146 -9.92 11.86 11.04
CA MET A 146 -9.54 13.25 11.31
C MET A 146 -8.73 13.81 10.15
N VAL A 147 -8.73 15.14 9.98
CA VAL A 147 -7.74 15.80 9.12
C VAL A 147 -6.42 15.92 9.89
N SER A 148 -5.38 15.27 9.37
CA SER A 148 -4.04 15.27 9.95
C SER A 148 -3.43 16.68 10.03
N SER A 149 -2.70 16.96 11.12
CA SER A 149 -1.85 18.15 11.23
C SER A 149 -0.49 18.00 10.53
N LEU A 150 -0.09 16.77 10.18
CA LEU A 150 1.09 16.51 9.37
C LEU A 150 0.72 16.48 7.90
N THR A 151 1.52 17.14 7.09
CA THR A 151 1.38 17.26 5.64
C THR A 151 1.84 15.98 4.92
N ARG A 152 1.23 15.70 3.76
CA ARG A 152 1.64 14.65 2.84
C ARG A 152 3.00 14.96 2.22
N LEU A 153 3.62 13.93 1.66
CA LEU A 153 4.91 14.02 1.00
C LEU A 153 4.88 15.04 -0.15
N HIS A 154 5.94 15.84 -0.26
CA HIS A 154 6.12 16.75 -1.39
C HIS A 154 6.74 16.00 -2.57
N PRO A 155 6.21 16.11 -3.81
CA PRO A 155 6.64 15.29 -4.96
C PRO A 155 8.09 15.53 -5.41
N ASN A 156 8.71 16.64 -5.00
CA ASN A 156 10.13 16.93 -5.22
C ASN A 156 11.04 16.62 -4.02
N ILE A 157 10.49 16.13 -2.91
CA ILE A 157 11.26 15.66 -1.74
C ILE A 157 11.25 14.13 -1.71
N ASN A 158 10.08 13.54 -1.96
CA ASN A 158 9.89 12.10 -2.07
C ASN A 158 9.33 11.75 -3.44
N MET A 159 9.74 10.60 -3.97
CA MET A 159 9.16 10.06 -5.19
C MET A 159 7.80 9.41 -4.86
N THR A 160 6.71 10.18 -4.95
CA THR A 160 5.34 9.75 -4.54
C THR A 160 4.74 8.64 -5.41
N LYS A 161 5.30 8.44 -6.62
CA LYS A 161 4.94 7.34 -7.52
C LYS A 161 5.58 6.01 -7.10
N SER A 162 6.71 6.07 -6.39
CA SER A 162 7.42 4.88 -5.93
C SER A 162 6.93 4.48 -4.53
N LYS A 163 6.59 3.20 -4.37
CA LYS A 163 6.10 2.64 -3.10
C LYS A 163 7.28 2.27 -2.19
N VAL A 164 7.99 3.31 -1.74
CA VAL A 164 9.24 3.22 -0.98
C VAL A 164 8.97 3.00 0.51
N THR A 165 9.74 2.17 1.18
CA THR A 165 9.62 1.92 2.63
C THR A 165 9.77 3.20 3.46
N GLY A 166 10.74 4.07 3.16
CA GLY A 166 10.97 5.34 3.85
C GLY A 166 9.79 6.33 3.79
N ASN A 167 8.95 6.26 2.75
CA ASN A 167 7.77 7.12 2.61
C ASN A 167 6.74 6.87 3.73
N TYR A 168 6.74 5.68 4.33
CA TYR A 168 5.75 5.28 5.35
C TYR A 168 6.07 5.77 6.76
N ALA A 169 7.23 6.42 6.99
CA ALA A 169 7.47 7.10 8.25
C ALA A 169 6.41 8.19 8.52
N ASN A 170 6.04 8.95 7.47
CA ASN A 170 4.95 9.93 7.52
C ASN A 170 3.61 9.26 7.85
N SER A 171 3.22 8.23 7.09
CA SER A 171 1.98 7.48 7.29
C SER A 171 1.85 6.91 8.70
N LEU A 172 2.93 6.33 9.24
CA LEU A 172 2.95 5.79 10.61
C LEU A 172 2.74 6.87 11.67
N MET A 173 3.38 8.03 11.53
CA MET A 173 3.17 9.15 12.45
C MET A 173 1.73 9.62 12.42
N VAL A 174 1.16 9.80 11.22
CA VAL A 174 -0.23 10.25 11.05
C VAL A 174 -1.22 9.24 11.62
N LYS A 175 -1.10 7.95 11.26
CA LYS A 175 -1.98 6.89 11.79
C LYS A 175 -1.90 6.82 13.31
N THR A 176 -0.69 6.94 13.86
CA THR A 176 -0.49 6.94 15.31
C THR A 176 -1.19 8.12 15.98
N LEU A 177 -1.15 9.32 15.39
CA LEU A 177 -1.86 10.48 15.90
C LEU A 177 -3.39 10.28 15.85
N ALA A 178 -3.92 9.76 14.74
CA ALA A 178 -5.34 9.48 14.59
C ALA A 178 -5.85 8.53 15.69
N LEU A 179 -5.20 7.38 15.83
CA LEU A 179 -5.56 6.37 16.83
C LEU A 179 -5.46 6.90 18.26
N ARG A 180 -4.42 7.70 18.57
CA ARG A 180 -4.26 8.33 19.89
C ARG A 180 -5.32 9.39 20.18
N SER A 181 -5.88 10.01 19.15
CA SER A 181 -6.97 10.98 19.25
C SER A 181 -8.37 10.34 19.17
N GLY A 182 -8.48 9.01 19.09
CA GLY A 182 -9.75 8.29 19.08
C GLY A 182 -10.42 8.17 17.69
N TYR A 183 -9.67 8.44 16.62
CA TYR A 183 -10.11 8.24 15.24
C TYR A 183 -9.57 6.91 14.70
N ASP A 184 -10.24 6.36 13.70
CA ASP A 184 -9.85 5.11 13.06
C ASP A 184 -8.75 5.34 12.01
N GLU A 185 -8.79 6.46 11.30
CA GLU A 185 -7.86 6.84 10.22
C GLU A 185 -7.72 8.36 10.12
N ALA A 186 -6.86 8.84 9.23
CA ALA A 186 -6.75 10.27 8.93
C ALA A 186 -6.68 10.58 7.43
N VAL A 187 -7.26 11.73 7.08
CA VAL A 187 -7.04 12.41 5.81
C VAL A 187 -5.77 13.24 5.91
N ILE A 188 -4.91 13.16 4.90
CA ILE A 188 -3.67 13.92 4.82
C ILE A 188 -3.80 14.97 3.71
N LEU A 189 -3.45 16.22 4.04
CA LEU A 189 -3.42 17.31 3.06
C LEU A 189 -2.04 17.40 2.39
N ASP A 190 -2.01 17.77 1.12
CA ASP A 190 -0.80 18.07 0.37
C ASP A 190 -0.14 19.38 0.85
N PRO A 191 1.09 19.68 0.38
CA PRO A 191 1.79 20.92 0.74
C PRO A 191 1.08 22.23 0.36
N SER A 192 0.06 22.17 -0.51
CA SER A 192 -0.76 23.32 -0.90
C SER A 192 -2.06 23.42 -0.08
N GLY A 193 -2.31 22.48 0.83
CA GLY A 193 -3.48 22.46 1.71
C GLY A 193 -4.71 21.77 1.13
N PHE A 194 -4.59 21.08 0.00
CA PHE A 194 -5.67 20.28 -0.59
C PHE A 194 -5.60 18.84 -0.10
N VAL A 195 -6.73 18.14 -0.12
CA VAL A 195 -6.80 16.71 0.19
C VAL A 195 -5.92 15.92 -0.77
N ALA A 196 -5.03 15.11 -0.21
CA ALA A 196 -4.19 14.18 -0.98
C ALA A 196 -4.76 12.76 -0.86
N GLU A 197 -4.51 12.09 0.26
CA GLU A 197 -4.87 10.70 0.49
C GLU A 197 -4.84 10.42 1.99
N CYS A 198 -5.03 9.17 2.39
CA CYS A 198 -4.99 8.72 3.78
C CYS A 198 -3.60 8.14 4.12
N THR A 199 -3.48 7.43 5.24
CA THR A 199 -2.17 6.89 5.65
C THR A 199 -1.71 5.71 4.78
N GLY A 200 -2.65 4.94 4.22
CA GLY A 200 -2.35 3.83 3.30
C GLY A 200 -3.31 3.71 2.10
N GLU A 201 -4.27 4.63 1.97
CA GLU A 201 -5.42 4.52 1.07
C GLU A 201 -5.62 5.81 0.26
N ASN A 202 -6.06 5.70 -0.99
CA ASN A 202 -6.60 6.84 -1.73
C ASN A 202 -8.00 7.20 -1.21
N ILE A 203 -8.47 8.42 -1.50
CA ILE A 203 -9.76 8.94 -1.04
C ILE A 203 -10.64 9.35 -2.22
N PHE A 204 -11.95 9.13 -2.06
CA PHE A 204 -13.00 9.50 -3.00
C PHE A 204 -14.13 10.23 -2.26
N VAL A 205 -14.75 11.18 -2.93
CA VAL A 205 -15.82 12.03 -2.42
C VAL A 205 -16.98 11.96 -3.39
N VAL A 206 -18.18 11.70 -2.92
CA VAL A 206 -19.40 11.71 -3.74
C VAL A 206 -20.18 12.97 -3.44
N ARG A 207 -20.59 13.68 -4.50
CA ARG A 207 -21.46 14.84 -4.38
C ARG A 207 -22.35 14.98 -5.61
N ASP A 208 -23.66 15.11 -5.38
CA ASP A 208 -24.68 15.27 -6.43
C ASP A 208 -24.60 14.16 -7.51
N GLY A 209 -24.31 12.94 -7.07
CA GLY A 209 -24.17 11.76 -7.95
C GLY A 209 -22.87 11.69 -8.76
N VAL A 210 -21.90 12.56 -8.50
CA VAL A 210 -20.57 12.56 -9.13
C VAL A 210 -19.50 12.13 -8.13
N ILE A 211 -18.58 11.27 -8.56
CA ILE A 211 -17.42 10.86 -7.79
C ILE A 211 -16.26 11.82 -8.08
N TYR A 212 -15.63 12.36 -7.04
CA TYR A 212 -14.45 13.20 -7.10
C TYR A 212 -13.29 12.50 -6.39
N THR A 213 -12.08 12.61 -6.93
CA THR A 213 -10.86 12.10 -6.28
C THR A 213 -9.67 13.02 -6.57
N PRO A 214 -8.70 13.16 -5.65
CA PRO A 214 -7.54 14.00 -5.90
C PRO A 214 -6.76 13.58 -7.15
N PRO A 215 -6.13 14.51 -7.88
CA PRO A 215 -5.33 14.19 -9.06
C PRO A 215 -4.06 13.46 -8.65
N ARG A 216 -3.43 12.77 -9.62
CA ARG A 216 -2.26 11.91 -9.37
C ARG A 216 -1.06 12.63 -8.76
N ALA A 217 -0.92 13.95 -8.83
CA ALA A 217 0.35 14.65 -8.53
C ALA A 217 0.99 14.32 -7.16
N SER A 218 0.22 14.37 -6.07
CA SER A 218 0.72 14.25 -4.69
C SER A 218 0.47 12.90 -4.01
N ILE A 219 -0.27 12.00 -4.67
CA ILE A 219 -0.77 10.73 -4.10
C ILE A 219 -0.03 9.52 -4.67
N LEU A 220 -0.17 8.35 -4.05
CA LEU A 220 0.21 7.10 -4.71
C LEU A 220 -0.84 6.74 -5.77
N GLU A 221 -0.39 6.17 -6.89
CA GLU A 221 -1.27 5.69 -7.96
C GLU A 221 -1.80 4.31 -7.57
N GLY A 222 -2.85 4.31 -6.75
CA GLY A 222 -3.45 3.10 -6.22
C GLY A 222 -4.10 2.24 -7.31
N ILE A 223 -3.79 0.95 -7.30
CA ILE A 223 -4.43 -0.04 -8.16
C ILE A 223 -5.91 -0.20 -7.78
N THR A 224 -6.25 -0.16 -6.49
CA THR A 224 -7.65 -0.16 -6.05
C THR A 224 -8.40 1.10 -6.48
N ARG A 225 -7.74 2.27 -6.48
CA ARG A 225 -8.29 3.53 -7.01
C ARG A 225 -8.61 3.39 -8.50
N ASP A 226 -7.66 2.90 -9.29
CA ASP A 226 -7.85 2.64 -10.72
C ASP A 226 -9.00 1.64 -10.99
N THR A 227 -9.08 0.56 -10.20
CA THR A 227 -10.19 -0.39 -10.25
C THR A 227 -11.54 0.29 -9.99
N VAL A 228 -11.64 1.12 -8.94
CA VAL A 228 -12.90 1.83 -8.62
C VAL A 228 -13.30 2.78 -9.75
N MET A 229 -12.35 3.51 -10.33
CA MET A 229 -12.63 4.42 -11.46
C MET A 229 -13.10 3.66 -12.69
N THR A 230 -12.51 2.49 -12.97
CA THR A 230 -12.93 1.60 -14.06
C THR A 230 -14.36 1.09 -13.83
N LEU A 231 -14.67 0.59 -12.63
CA LEU A 231 -16.01 0.11 -12.27
C LEU A 231 -17.06 1.24 -12.31
N ALA A 232 -16.70 2.44 -11.86
CA ALA A 232 -17.59 3.59 -11.95
C ALA A 232 -17.93 3.94 -13.40
N ALA A 233 -16.94 3.93 -14.30
CA ALA A 233 -17.17 4.13 -15.73
C ALA A 233 -18.08 3.06 -16.34
N ASP A 234 -17.87 1.79 -16.01
CA ASP A 234 -18.74 0.68 -16.45
C ASP A 234 -20.18 0.83 -15.97
N LEU A 235 -20.37 1.40 -14.77
CA LEU A 235 -21.68 1.70 -14.18
C LEU A 235 -22.29 3.03 -14.66
N GLY A 236 -21.57 3.80 -15.49
CA GLY A 236 -22.03 5.12 -15.97
C GLY A 236 -22.03 6.20 -14.88
N ILE A 237 -21.25 6.02 -13.80
CA ILE A 237 -21.09 7.01 -12.74
C ILE A 237 -19.93 7.95 -13.12
N PRO A 238 -20.15 9.27 -13.25
CA PRO A 238 -19.09 10.19 -13.62
C PRO A 238 -18.02 10.30 -12.52
N VAL A 239 -16.75 10.24 -12.93
CA VAL A 239 -15.59 10.43 -12.06
C VAL A 239 -14.80 11.66 -12.52
N VAL A 240 -14.49 12.56 -11.60
CA VAL A 240 -13.72 13.78 -11.84
C VAL A 240 -12.46 13.76 -10.97
N GLU A 241 -11.30 13.91 -11.62
CA GLU A 241 -10.04 14.16 -10.91
C GLU A 241 -9.86 15.67 -10.73
N GLU A 242 -9.93 16.18 -9.49
CA GLU A 242 -9.76 17.61 -9.19
C GLU A 242 -9.14 17.86 -7.82
N MET A 243 -8.64 19.08 -7.61
CA MET A 243 -8.16 19.51 -6.29
C MET A 243 -9.34 19.63 -5.33
N ILE A 244 -9.28 18.93 -4.21
CA ILE A 244 -10.35 18.89 -3.21
C ILE A 244 -9.90 19.66 -1.96
N SER A 245 -10.64 20.69 -1.59
CA SER A 245 -10.47 21.40 -0.31
C SER A 245 -11.07 20.59 0.84
N ARG A 246 -10.55 20.75 2.06
CA ARG A 246 -11.02 19.94 3.21
C ARG A 246 -12.51 20.14 3.52
N ASP A 247 -13.04 21.33 3.27
CA ASP A 247 -14.43 21.68 3.50
C ASP A 247 -15.39 21.04 2.49
N GLN A 248 -14.90 20.64 1.30
CA GLN A 248 -15.67 19.77 0.40
C GLN A 248 -15.94 18.39 1.02
N LEU A 249 -15.08 17.89 1.91
CA LEU A 249 -15.33 16.64 2.64
C LEU A 249 -16.51 16.76 3.61
N TYR A 250 -16.67 17.93 4.24
CA TYR A 250 -17.69 18.16 5.27
C TYR A 250 -19.10 18.28 4.71
N ILE A 251 -19.22 18.62 3.42
CA ILE A 251 -20.49 18.82 2.72
C ILE A 251 -20.71 17.79 1.60
N ALA A 252 -19.91 16.72 1.60
CA ALA A 252 -20.07 15.60 0.68
C ALA A 252 -21.30 14.76 1.05
N ASP A 253 -21.90 14.11 0.06
CA ASP A 253 -22.96 13.13 0.29
C ASP A 253 -22.36 11.84 0.86
N GLU A 254 -21.22 11.40 0.31
CA GLU A 254 -20.47 10.22 0.77
C GLU A 254 -18.97 10.46 0.67
N VAL A 255 -18.19 9.80 1.51
CA VAL A 255 -16.73 9.72 1.40
C VAL A 255 -16.32 8.27 1.60
N PHE A 256 -15.37 7.78 0.81
CA PHE A 256 -14.81 6.45 1.00
C PHE A 256 -13.34 6.41 0.61
N ILE A 257 -12.63 5.40 1.13
CA ILE A 257 -11.21 5.21 0.92
C ILE A 257 -10.94 3.87 0.26
N THR A 258 -9.84 3.79 -0.50
CA THR A 258 -9.49 2.61 -1.29
C THR A 258 -8.04 2.22 -1.14
N GLY A 259 -7.77 0.93 -0.96
CA GLY A 259 -6.42 0.39 -0.98
C GLY A 259 -6.43 -1.13 -0.95
N THR A 260 -5.32 -1.80 -1.25
CA THR A 260 -5.33 -3.28 -1.29
C THR A 260 -5.61 -3.91 0.06
N ALA A 261 -5.16 -3.31 1.17
CA ALA A 261 -5.44 -3.82 2.51
C ALA A 261 -6.81 -3.37 3.04
N ALA A 262 -7.19 -2.11 2.78
CA ALA A 262 -8.45 -1.52 3.21
C ALA A 262 -9.64 -1.96 2.35
N GLU A 263 -9.40 -2.39 1.11
CA GLU A 263 -10.43 -2.65 0.10
C GLU A 263 -11.17 -1.35 -0.25
N ILE A 264 -12.48 -1.27 0.00
CA ILE A 264 -13.29 -0.05 -0.13
C ILE A 264 -13.99 0.15 1.21
N VAL A 265 -13.70 1.25 1.90
CA VAL A 265 -14.27 1.53 3.24
C VAL A 265 -14.89 2.91 3.24
N ALA A 266 -16.17 2.99 3.63
CA ALA A 266 -16.85 4.27 3.80
C ALA A 266 -16.28 5.05 4.99
N ALA A 267 -16.17 6.37 4.87
CA ALA A 267 -15.91 7.28 5.96
C ALA A 267 -17.24 7.92 6.37
N ARG A 268 -17.73 7.58 7.56
CA ARG A 268 -19.01 8.11 8.06
C ARG A 268 -18.88 9.46 8.77
N MET A 269 -17.65 9.88 9.09
CA MET A 269 -17.34 11.15 9.74
C MET A 269 -15.90 11.57 9.45
N ILE A 270 -15.68 12.87 9.19
CA ILE A 270 -14.36 13.52 8.99
C ILE A 270 -14.24 14.74 9.90
#